data_AF-A0A7X0PK24-F1
#
_entry.id   AF-A0A7X0PK24-F1
#
_cell.length_a   1.000
_cell.length_b   1.000
_cell.length_c   1.000
_cell.angle_alpha   90.00
_cell.angle_beta   90.00
_cell.angle_gamma   90.00
#
_symmetry.space_group_name_H-M   'P 1'
#
loop_
_entity.id
_entity.type
_entity.pdbx_description
1 polymer ?
#
loop_
_entity_poly.entity_id
_entity_poly.type
_entity_poly.pdbx_seq_one_letter_code
_entity_poly.pdbx_strand_id
1 'polypeptide(L)' 'MVLYKPGSQFLYKGRVVTVDYIIIRKTGMWIRLVGHEESCLPEALTPL' A
#
# COMPACT_ATOMS: atom_id res chain seq x y z
N MET A 1 -3.46 -14.49 -4.09
CA MET A 1 -2.63 -13.46 -4.77
C MET A 1 -3.18 -12.11 -4.36
N VAL A 2 -2.38 -11.29 -3.68
CA VAL A 2 -2.82 -9.97 -3.19
C VAL A 2 -2.76 -8.97 -4.33
N LEU A 3 -3.88 -8.31 -4.62
CA LEU A 3 -3.94 -7.27 -5.64
C LEU A 3 -3.91 -5.90 -4.95
N TYR A 4 -2.78 -5.22 -5.02
CA TYR A 4 -2.69 -3.83 -4.63
C TYR A 4 -3.30 -3.00 -5.74
N LYS A 5 -4.35 -2.23 -5.44
CA LYS A 5 -4.99 -1.30 -6.38
C LYS A 5 -5.46 -0.04 -5.66
N PRO A 6 -5.50 1.13 -6.31
CA PRO A 6 -6.16 2.31 -5.76
C PRO A 6 -7.54 1.98 -5.18
N GLY A 7 -7.83 2.48 -3.98
CA GLY A 7 -9.08 2.24 -3.26
C GLY A 7 -9.18 0.90 -2.50
N SER A 8 -8.23 -0.02 -2.66
CA SER A 8 -8.19 -1.23 -1.82
C SER A 8 -7.74 -0.93 -0.39
N GLN A 9 -8.26 -1.70 0.56
CA GLN A 9 -7.97 -1.53 1.99
C GLN A 9 -7.05 -2.63 2.50
N PHE A 10 -6.13 -2.24 3.38
CA PHE A 10 -5.16 -3.12 4.03
C PHE A 10 -4.95 -2.71 5.48
N LEU A 11 -4.35 -3.60 6.26
CA LEU A 11 -3.78 -3.24 7.54
C LEU A 11 -2.34 -2.75 7.35
N TYR A 12 -2.05 -1.58 7.92
CA TYR A 12 -0.71 -1.02 8.02
C TYR A 12 -0.47 -0.58 9.47
N LYS A 13 0.54 -1.15 10.13
CA LYS A 13 0.87 -0.87 11.55
C LYS A 13 -0.35 -0.94 12.48
N GLY A 14 -1.24 -1.91 12.25
CA GLY A 14 -2.45 -2.13 13.06
C GLY A 14 -3.62 -1.17 12.77
N ARG A 15 -3.55 -0.36 11.70
CA ARG A 15 -4.64 0.53 11.26
C ARG A 15 -5.11 0.15 9.87
N VAL A 16 -6.42 0.25 9.63
CA VAL A 16 -6.98 0.12 8.28
C VAL A 16 -6.60 1.36 7.49
N VAL A 17 -5.92 1.14 6.37
CA VAL A 17 -5.48 2.17 5.44
C VAL A 17 -6.02 1.86 4.05
N THR A 18 -6.14 2.88 3.23
CA THR A 18 -6.56 2.75 1.83
C THR A 18 -5.39 3.06 0.92
N VAL A 19 -5.21 2.26 -0.14
CA VAL A 19 -4.23 2.53 -1.18
C VAL A 19 -4.66 3.74 -1.99
N ASP A 20 -3.77 4.73 -2.10
CA ASP A 20 -3.93 5.90 -2.96
C ASP A 20 -3.48 5.55 -4.37
N TYR A 21 -2.17 5.34 -4.56
CA TYR A 21 -1.61 4.89 -5.84
C TYR A 21 -0.38 4.01 -5.64
N ILE A 22 0.03 3.36 -6.73
CA ILE A 22 1.15 2.42 -6.75
C ILE A 22 2.26 3.02 -7.61
N ILE A 23 3.48 2.95 -7.08
CA ILE A 23 4.69 3.43 -7.73
C ILE A 23 5.47 2.20 -8.15
N ILE A 24 5.62 1.99 -9.45
CA ILE A 24 6.44 0.90 -10.00
C ILE A 24 7.74 1.53 -10.52
N ARG A 25 8.88 1.06 -10.00
CA ARG A 25 10.21 1.45 -10.49
C ARG A 25 10.99 0.19 -10.89
N LYS A 26 12.11 0.37 -11.58
CA LYS A 26 13.01 -0.75 -11.93
C LYS A 26 13.45 -1.57 -10.71
N THR A 27 13.54 -0.94 -9.54
CA THR A 27 14.00 -1.54 -8.28
C THR A 27 12.88 -2.15 -7.44
N GLY A 28 11.61 -2.05 -7.84
CA GLY A 28 10.50 -2.64 -7.10
C GLY A 28 9.17 -1.88 -7.18
N MET A 29 8.30 -2.17 -6.21
CA MET A 29 6.99 -1.56 -6.06
C MET A 29 6.88 -0.86 -4.71
N TRP A 30 6.27 0.32 -4.70
CA TRP A 30 5.92 1.06 -3.49
C TRP A 30 4.46 1.47 -3.55
N ILE A 31 3.85 1.61 -2.39
CA ILE A 31 2.43 1.89 -2.25
C ILE A 31 2.25 3.16 -1.45
N ARG A 32 1.58 4.13 -2.05
CA ARG A 32 1.13 5.33 -1.36
C ARG A 32 -0.19 5.03 -0.66
N LEU A 33 -0.30 5.45 0.60
CA LEU A 33 -1.52 5.30 1.39
C LEU A 33 -2.21 6.65 1.54
N VAL A 34 -3.54 6.64 1.54
CA VAL A 34 -4.35 7.84 1.76
C VAL A 34 -4.05 8.41 3.15
N GLY A 35 -3.72 9.71 3.22
CA GLY A 35 -3.42 10.39 4.48
C GLY A 35 -2.03 10.10 5.05
N HIS A 36 -1.14 9.44 4.29
CA HIS A 36 0.25 9.23 4.67
C HIS A 36 1.20 9.97 3.72
N GLU A 37 2.18 10.67 4.28
CA GLU A 37 3.19 11.40 3.52
C GLU A 37 4.31 10.50 2.97
N GLU A 38 4.42 9.28 3.47
CA GLU A 38 5.43 8.31 3.06
C GLU A 38 4.80 7.16 2.25
N SER A 39 5.59 6.57 1.36
CA SER A 39 5.21 5.34 0.65
C SER A 39 5.76 4.13 1.39
N CYS A 40 5.03 3.02 1.37
CA CYS A 40 5.42 1.77 2.02
C CYS A 40 5.68 0.66 1.00
N LEU A 41 6.37 -0.39 1.44
CA LEU A 41 6.56 -1.58 0.65
C LEU A 41 5.32 -2.49 0.74
N PRO A 42 5.00 -3.27 -0.31
CA PRO A 42 3.86 -4.19 -0.32
C PRO A 42 3.85 -5.19 0.83
N GLU A 43 5.03 -5.65 1.26
CA GLU A 43 5.22 -6.62 2.33
C GLU A 43 4.86 -6.06 3.72
N ALA A 44 4.80 -4.72 3.85
CA ALA A 44 4.36 -4.05 5.07
C ALA A 44 2.83 -3.98 5.21
N LEU A 45 2.09 -4.36 4.17
CA LEU A 45 0.62 -4.37 4.16
C LEU A 45 0.10 -5.79 4.37
N THR A 46 -0.83 -5.94 5.32
CA THR A 46 -1.55 -7.20 5.52
C THR A 46 -2.93 -7.10 4.88
N PRO A 47 -3.32 -8.06 4.01
CA PRO A 47 -4.69 -8.16 3.54
C PRO A 47 -5.67 -8.24 4.71
N LEU A 48 -6.82 -7.59 4.55
CA LEU A 48 -7.98 -7.84 5.41
C LEU A 48 -8.57 -9.22 5.11
#